data_AF-A0A645DMW1-F1
#
_entry.id   AF-A0A645DMW1-F1
#
_cell.length_a   1.000
_cell.length_b   1.000
_cell.length_c   1.000
_cell.angle_alpha   90.00
_cell.angle_beta   90.00
_cell.angle_gamma   90.00
#
_symmetry.space_group_name_H-M   'P 1'
#
loop_
_entity.id
_entity.type
_entity.pdbx_description
1 polymer ?
#
loop_
_entity_poly.entity_id
_entity_poly.type
_entity_poly.pdbx_seq_one_letter_code
_entity_poly.pdbx_strand_id
1 'polypeptide(L)' 'MRVCMYEVLYMPDVPNSAAINEAVEIAKKYETPETVKFINGILGSFARQECPQD' A
#
# COMPACT_ATOMS: atom_id res chain seq x y z
N MET A 1 6.44 -1.88 -4.01
CA MET A 1 6.30 -0.68 -3.16
C MET A 1 6.24 0.62 -3.95
N ARG A 2 7.19 0.91 -4.86
CA ARG A 2 7.20 2.17 -5.64
C ARG A 2 5.91 2.44 -6.42
N VAL A 3 5.32 1.40 -7.03
CA VAL A 3 4.06 1.51 -7.79
C VAL A 3 2.89 1.90 -6.90
N CYS A 4 2.67 1.19 -5.79
CA CYS A 4 1.63 1.54 -4.81
C CYS A 4 1.78 2.97 -4.28
N MET A 5 3.01 3.42 -3.97
CA MET A 5 3.24 4.80 -3.53
C MET A 5 2.90 5.82 -4.63
N TYR A 6 3.19 5.48 -5.90
CA TYR A 6 2.83 6.32 -7.02
C TYR A 6 1.31 6.42 -7.20
N GLU A 7 0.60 5.30 -7.11
CA GLU A 7 -0.87 5.27 -7.21
C GLU A 7 -1.51 6.11 -6.10
N VAL A 8 -1.05 5.93 -4.85
CA VAL A 8 -1.55 6.70 -3.69
C VAL A 8 -1.32 8.21 -3.85
N LEU A 9 -0.15 8.63 -4.35
CA LEU A 9 0.21 10.05 -4.42
C LEU A 9 -0.33 10.78 -5.67
N TYR A 10 -0.52 10.07 -6.77
CA TYR A 10 -0.71 10.70 -8.08
C TYR A 10 -1.92 10.17 -8.85
N MET A 11 -2.63 9.15 -8.37
CA MET A 11 -3.80 8.57 -9.04
C MET A 11 -5.05 8.68 -8.16
N PRO A 12 -5.72 9.86 -8.11
CA PRO A 12 -6.87 10.08 -7.23
C PRO A 12 -8.08 9.19 -7.54
N ASP A 13 -8.17 8.66 -8.76
CA ASP A 13 -9.23 7.73 -9.17
C ASP A 13 -9.02 6.31 -8.63
N VAL A 14 -7.83 6.00 -8.10
CA VAL A 14 -7.49 4.68 -7.55
C VAL A 14 -7.70 4.72 -6.04
N PRO A 15 -8.57 3.88 -5.47
CA PRO A 15 -8.72 3.80 -4.02
C PRO A 15 -7.41 3.37 -3.35
N ASN A 16 -6.95 4.12 -2.36
CA ASN A 16 -5.73 3.80 -1.60
C ASN A 16 -5.74 2.37 -1.04
N SER A 17 -6.90 1.88 -0.60
CA SER A 17 -7.06 0.50 -0.11
C SER A 17 -6.79 -0.56 -1.19
N ALA A 18 -7.17 -0.28 -2.45
CA ALA A 18 -6.93 -1.18 -3.57
C ALA A 18 -5.44 -1.24 -3.92
N ALA A 19 -4.77 -0.09 -4.03
CA ALA A 19 -3.33 -0.01 -4.29
C ALA A 19 -2.50 -0.74 -3.23
N ILE A 20 -2.88 -0.59 -1.95
CA ILE A 20 -2.22 -1.30 -0.83
C ILE A 20 -2.47 -2.80 -0.90
N ASN A 21 -3.72 -3.23 -1.16
CA ASN A 21 -4.05 -4.65 -1.24
C ASN A 21 -3.25 -5.36 -2.35
N GLU A 22 -3.18 -4.77 -3.54
CA GLU A 22 -2.39 -5.33 -4.65
C GLU A 22 -0.90 -5.42 -4.31
N ALA A 23 -0.34 -4.39 -3.66
CA ALA A 23 1.05 -4.44 -3.20
C ALA A 23 1.31 -5.56 -2.19
N VAL A 24 0.37 -5.81 -1.28
CA VAL A 24 0.43 -6.88 -0.28
C VAL A 24 0.29 -8.26 -0.94
N GLU A 25 -0.62 -8.44 -1.89
CA GLU A 25 -0.78 -9.69 -2.63
C GLU A 25 0.45 -10.03 -3.47
N ILE A 26 1.11 -9.03 -4.07
CA ILE A 26 2.40 -9.23 -4.74
C ILE A 26 3.47 -9.65 -3.73
N ALA A 27 3.55 -8.98 -2.57
CA ALA A 27 4.55 -9.29 -1.54
C ALA A 27 4.41 -10.74 -1.03
N LYS A 28 3.18 -11.27 -0.90
CA LYS A 28 2.95 -12.68 -0.50
C LYS A 28 3.62 -13.71 -1.40
N LYS A 29 3.94 -13.37 -2.65
CA LYS A 29 4.61 -14.27 -3.59
C LYS A 29 6.12 -14.36 -3.38
N TYR A 30 6.71 -13.35 -2.73
CA TYR A 30 8.16 -13.18 -2.65
C TYR A 30 8.70 -13.14 -1.22
N GLU A 31 7.84 -12.86 -0.25
CA GLU A 31 8.24 -12.57 1.13
C GLU A 31 7.53 -13.50 2.13
N THR A 32 8.05 -13.55 3.36
CA THR A 32 7.43 -14.32 4.45
C THR A 32 6.16 -13.64 4.98
N PRO A 33 5.24 -14.39 5.62
CA PRO A 33 4.02 -13.81 6.19
C PRO A 33 4.26 -12.66 7.19
N GLU A 34 5.36 -12.71 7.94
CA GLU A 34 5.77 -11.66 8.88
C GLU A 34 6.14 -10.38 8.14
N THR A 35 6.95 -10.50 7.08
CA THR A 35 7.35 -9.37 6.22
C THR A 35 6.14 -8.78 5.50
N VAL A 36 5.21 -9.61 5.02
CA VAL A 36 3.96 -9.13 4.38
C VAL A 36 3.11 -8.32 5.35
N LYS A 37 2.96 -8.77 6.59
CA LYS A 37 2.23 -8.01 7.63
C LYS A 37 2.92 -6.68 7.95
N PHE A 38 4.25 -6.68 8.02
CA PHE A 38 5.04 -5.47 8.23
C PHE A 38 4.86 -4.47 7.08
N ILE A 39 4.94 -4.94 5.84
CA ILE A 39 4.67 -4.16 4.62
C ILE A 39 3.28 -3.53 4.66
N ASN A 40 2.25 -4.29 4.99
CA ASN A 40 0.88 -3.79 5.10
C ASN A 40 0.76 -2.66 6.15
N GLY A 41 1.43 -2.81 7.29
CA GLY A 41 1.48 -1.78 8.34
C GLY A 41 2.12 -0.47 7.86
N ILE A 42 3.26 -0.56 7.16
CA ILE A 42 3.94 0.62 6.59
C ILE A 42 3.05 1.32 5.56
N LEU A 43 2.50 0.59 4.59
CA LEU A 43 1.69 1.18 3.52
C LEU A 43 0.42 1.83 4.07
N GLY A 44 -0.22 1.20 5.06
CA GLY A 44 -1.37 1.79 5.73
C GLY A 44 -1.02 3.08 6.48
N SER A 45 0.15 3.15 7.12
CA SER A 45 0.61 4.39 7.77
C SER A 45 0.94 5.48 6.76
N PHE A 46 1.61 5.12 5.67
CA PHE A 46 1.94 6.03 4.58
C PHE A 46 0.69 6.65 3.97
N ALA A 47 -0.30 5.84 3.60
CA ALA A 47 -1.52 6.36 2.98
C ALA A 47 -2.32 7.30 3.90
N ARG A 48 -2.36 7.04 5.22
CA ARG A 48 -3.02 7.95 6.18
C ARG A 48 -2.30 9.30 6.32
N GLN A 49 -0.98 9.31 6.19
CA GLN A 49 -0.18 10.53 6.34
C GLN A 49 -0.27 11.40 5.09
N GLU A 50 -0.14 10.79 3.90
CA GLU A 50 -0.06 11.52 2.64
C GLU A 50 -1.44 11.83 2.03
N CYS A 51 -2.46 11.03 2.34
CA CYS A 51 -3.84 11.25 1.91
C CYS A 51 -4.79 11.16 3.12
N PRO A 52 -4.89 12.23 3.92
CA PRO A 52 -5.90 12.33 4.95
C PRO A 52 -7.27 12.13 4.30
N GLN A 53 -8.01 11.12 4.76
CA GLN A 53 -9.41 10.93 4.36
C GLN A 53 -10.21 11.96 5.17
N ASP A 54 -10.83 12.93 4.48
CA ASP A 54 -11.85 13.79 5.07
C ASP A 54 -13.09 12.97 5.50
#